data_AF-A0A4R6NW03-F1
#
_entry.id   AF-A0A4R6NW03-F1
#
_cell.length_a   1.000
_cell.length_b   1.000
_cell.length_c   1.000
_cell.angle_alpha   90.00
_cell.angle_beta   90.00
_cell.angle_gamma   90.00
#
_symmetry.space_group_name_H-M   'P 1'
#
loop_
_entity.id
_entity.type
_entity.pdbx_description
1 polymer ?
#
loop_
_entity_poly.entity_id
_entity_poly.type
_entity_poly.pdbx_seq_one_letter_code
_entity_poly.pdbx_strand_id
1 'polypeptide(L)'
;MRETLQRKTAFAWVLLITCGLLLIPLVGMQYSNDIHWALSDFITMGALLLVVGALLILLARKLPKRQFQMAAIVVFLGFIYVWAELAVGVFFSFGS
;
A
#
# COMPACT_ATOMS: atom_id res chain seq x y z
N MET A 1 -20.55 2.83 0.56
CA MET A 1 -19.09 2.52 0.58
C MET A 1 -18.67 1.31 -0.26
N ARG A 2 -19.52 0.29 -0.53
CA ARG A 2 -19.16 -0.79 -1.49
C ARG A 2 -19.36 -0.40 -2.96
N GLU A 3 -20.28 0.51 -3.23
CA GLU A 3 -20.55 1.01 -4.58
C GLU A 3 -19.35 1.77 -5.18
N THR A 4 -18.53 2.41 -4.34
CA THR A 4 -17.32 3.11 -4.79
C THR A 4 -16.23 2.14 -5.26
N LEU A 5 -16.16 0.92 -4.70
CA LEU A 5 -15.19 -0.11 -5.10
C LEU A 5 -15.61 -0.88 -6.38
N GLN A 6 -16.89 -0.87 -6.74
CA GLN A 6 -17.40 -1.57 -7.94
C GLN A 6 -17.24 -0.76 -9.23
N ARG A 7 -16.98 0.54 -9.10
CA ARG A 7 -16.87 1.47 -10.22
C ARG A 7 -15.46 1.42 -10.79
N LYS A 8 -15.28 1.55 -12.12
CA LYS A 8 -13.94 1.61 -12.76
C LYS A 8 -13.02 2.67 -12.13
N THR A 9 -13.62 3.71 -11.53
CA THR A 9 -12.92 4.76 -10.81
C THR A 9 -12.21 4.28 -9.54
N ALA A 10 -12.52 3.11 -8.99
CA ALA A 10 -11.88 2.59 -7.78
C ALA A 10 -10.35 2.47 -7.93
N PHE A 11 -9.88 1.99 -9.09
CA PHE A 11 -8.44 1.93 -9.39
C PHE A 11 -7.82 3.32 -9.49
N ALA A 12 -8.54 4.29 -10.07
CA ALA A 12 -8.08 5.67 -10.13
C ALA A 12 -7.95 6.28 -8.72
N TRP A 13 -8.89 6.00 -7.82
CA TRP A 13 -8.80 6.42 -6.42
C TRP A 13 -7.61 5.78 -5.69
N VAL A 14 -7.34 4.50 -5.91
CA VAL A 14 -6.15 3.83 -5.33
C VAL A 14 -4.86 4.47 -5.83
N LEU A 15 -4.76 4.76 -7.14
CA LEU A 15 -3.62 5.48 -7.71
C LEU A 15 -3.45 6.88 -7.10
N LEU A 16 -4.54 7.62 -6.95
CA LEU A 16 -4.53 8.97 -6.39
C LEU A 16 -4.10 8.96 -4.91
N ILE A 17 -4.62 8.03 -4.12
CA ILE A 17 -4.23 7.84 -2.72
C ILE A 17 -2.76 7.42 -2.63
N THR A 18 -2.30 6.48 -3.46
CA THR A 18 -0.90 6.04 -3.47
C THR A 18 0.04 7.20 -3.80
N CYS A 19 -0.28 7.98 -4.83
CA CYS A 19 0.49 9.17 -5.19
C CYS A 19 0.50 10.20 -4.05
N GLY A 20 -0.67 10.47 -3.45
CA GLY A 20 -0.79 11.36 -2.30
C GLY A 20 0.03 10.90 -1.08
N LEU A 21 0.09 9.59 -0.82
CA LEU A 21 0.86 9.03 0.28
C LEU A 21 2.38 9.16 0.03
N LEU A 22 2.83 8.93 -1.20
CA LEU A 22 4.24 9.07 -1.59
C LEU A 22 4.71 10.52 -1.66
N LEU A 23 3.78 11.49 -1.81
CA LEU A 23 4.13 12.91 -1.70
C LEU A 23 4.57 13.28 -0.28
N ILE A 24 4.12 12.57 0.76
CA ILE A 24 4.52 12.85 2.16
C ILE A 24 6.04 12.72 2.34
N PRO A 25 6.68 11.56 2.05
CA PRO A 25 8.14 11.44 2.15
C PRO A 25 8.86 12.33 1.14
N LEU A 26 8.33 12.52 -0.07
CA LEU A 26 8.95 13.38 -1.09
C LEU A 26 9.05 14.83 -0.62
N VAL A 27 7.97 15.35 -0.03
CA VAL A 27 7.95 16.69 0.57
C VAL A 27 8.81 16.71 1.83
N GLY A 28 8.73 15.68 2.68
CA GLY A 28 9.54 15.57 3.90
C GLY A 28 11.05 15.69 3.64
N MET A 29 11.54 15.07 2.57
CA MET A 29 12.94 15.20 2.11
C MET A 29 13.37 16.61 1.74
N GLN A 30 12.44 17.44 1.27
CA GLN A 30 12.76 18.82 0.91
C GLN A 30 12.94 19.70 2.15
N TYR A 31 12.39 19.29 3.30
CA TYR A 31 12.41 20.06 4.54
C TYR A 31 13.38 19.51 5.60
N SER A 32 13.67 18.21 5.56
CA SER A 32 14.53 17.55 6.54
C SER A 32 15.56 16.66 5.87
N ASN A 33 16.79 16.79 6.35
CA ASN A 33 17.93 15.96 5.96
C ASN A 33 17.98 14.65 6.77
N ASP A 34 16.94 14.31 7.53
CA ASP A 34 16.86 13.05 8.29
C ASP A 34 16.03 11.98 7.54
N ILE A 35 15.21 12.40 6.57
CA ILE A 35 14.37 11.51 5.77
C ILE A 35 15.15 11.14 4.51
N HIS A 36 15.77 9.96 4.50
CA HIS A 36 16.48 9.43 3.33
C HIS A 36 15.77 8.19 2.80
N TRP A 37 14.95 8.36 1.76
CA TRP A 37 14.43 7.27 0.93
C TRP A 37 15.13 7.34 -0.41
N ALA A 38 15.62 6.21 -0.89
CA ALA A 38 16.12 6.12 -2.25
C ALA A 38 14.94 6.05 -3.24
N LEU A 39 15.21 6.30 -4.51
CA LEU A 39 14.20 6.14 -5.57
C LEU A 39 13.61 4.71 -5.57
N SER A 40 14.40 3.71 -5.21
CA SER A 40 13.98 2.32 -5.03
C SER A 40 12.90 2.14 -3.97
N ASP A 41 12.94 2.89 -2.87
CA ASP A 41 11.92 2.85 -1.80
C ASP A 41 10.59 3.41 -2.28
N PHE A 42 10.61 4.50 -3.05
CA PHE A 42 9.41 5.06 -3.65
C PHE A 42 8.74 4.08 -4.61
N ILE A 43 9.53 3.40 -5.45
CA ILE A 43 9.03 2.40 -6.39
C ILE A 43 8.47 1.20 -5.63
N THR A 44 9.22 0.71 -4.64
CA THR A 44 8.82 -0.44 -3.82
C THR A 44 7.53 -0.16 -3.06
N MET A 45 7.46 0.94 -2.32
CA MET A 45 6.28 1.34 -1.55
C MET A 45 5.08 1.65 -2.47
N GLY A 46 5.32 2.30 -3.60
CA GLY A 46 4.30 2.55 -4.61
C GLY A 46 3.72 1.25 -5.19
N ALA A 47 4.57 0.30 -5.57
CA ALA A 47 4.14 -1.00 -6.06
C ALA A 47 3.36 -1.78 -4.99
N LEU A 48 3.83 -1.75 -3.74
CA LEU A 48 3.20 -2.45 -2.61
C LEU A 48 1.79 -1.91 -2.34
N LEU A 49 1.62 -0.59 -2.29
CA LEU A 49 0.32 0.07 -2.13
C LEU A 49 -0.63 -0.23 -3.29
N LEU A 50 -0.13 -0.22 -4.53
CA LEU A 50 -0.95 -0.56 -5.70
C LEU A 50 -1.42 -2.01 -5.68
N VAL A 51 -0.52 -2.95 -5.38
CA VAL A 51 -0.85 -4.37 -5.28
C VAL A 51 -1.91 -4.60 -4.22
N VAL A 52 -1.73 -4.03 -3.02
CA VAL A 52 -2.69 -4.18 -1.92
C VAL A 52 -4.03 -3.52 -2.23
N GLY A 53 -4.03 -2.30 -2.77
CA GLY A 53 -5.26 -1.62 -3.17
C GLY A 53 -6.01 -2.38 -4.26
N ALA A 54 -5.32 -2.91 -5.27
CA ALA A 54 -5.91 -3.73 -6.31
C ALA A 54 -6.49 -5.05 -5.74
N LEU A 55 -5.76 -5.71 -4.84
CA LEU A 55 -6.21 -6.94 -4.19
C LEU A 55 -7.50 -6.69 -3.39
N LEU A 56 -7.55 -5.62 -2.59
CA LEU A 56 -8.74 -5.23 -1.84
C LEU A 56 -9.93 -4.93 -2.76
N ILE A 57 -9.72 -4.26 -3.91
CA ILE A 57 -10.79 -4.04 -4.90
C ILE A 57 -11.32 -5.37 -5.45
N LEU A 58 -10.42 -6.28 -5.84
CA LEU A 58 -10.80 -7.60 -6.39
C LEU A 58 -11.53 -8.46 -5.34
N LEU A 59 -11.03 -8.49 -4.11
CA LEU A 59 -11.65 -9.18 -2.98
C LEU A 59 -13.03 -8.60 -2.67
N ALA A 60 -13.17 -7.27 -2.65
CA ALA A 60 -14.46 -6.62 -2.42
C ALA A 60 -15.49 -6.95 -3.53
N ARG A 61 -15.00 -7.25 -4.73
CA ARG A 61 -15.84 -7.61 -5.88
C ARG A 61 -16.29 -9.06 -5.87
N LYS A 62 -15.42 -9.98 -5.43
CA LYS A 62 -15.69 -11.42 -5.43
C LYS A 62 -16.31 -11.93 -4.12
N LEU A 63 -16.01 -11.30 -2.98
CA LEU A 63 -16.36 -11.84 -1.67
C LEU A 63 -17.60 -11.15 -1.04
N PRO A 64 -18.45 -11.91 -0.33
CA PRO A 64 -19.53 -11.36 0.47
C PRO A 64 -18.98 -10.56 1.67
N LYS A 65 -19.82 -9.70 2.26
CA LYS A 65 -19.42 -8.70 3.28
C LYS A 65 -18.61 -9.25 4.44
N ARG A 66 -19.03 -10.40 4.99
CA ARG A 66 -18.37 -11.05 6.13
C ARG A 66 -16.98 -11.58 5.78
N GLN A 67 -16.85 -12.26 4.63
CA GLN A 67 -15.58 -12.82 4.17
C GLN A 67 -14.60 -11.73 3.73
N PHE A 68 -15.10 -10.65 3.12
CA PHE A 68 -14.26 -9.50 2.75
C PHE A 68 -13.57 -8.87 3.96
N GLN A 69 -14.26 -8.73 5.10
CA GLN A 69 -13.67 -8.12 6.29
C GLN A 69 -12.47 -8.95 6.80
N MET A 70 -12.61 -10.27 6.86
CA MET A 70 -11.51 -11.16 7.24
C MET A 70 -10.37 -11.10 6.23
N ALA A 71 -10.68 -11.17 4.94
CA ALA A 71 -9.67 -11.13 3.89
C ALA A 71 -8.92 -9.78 3.87
N ALA A 72 -9.61 -8.66 4.12
CA ALA A 72 -8.98 -7.35 4.22
C ALA A 72 -7.99 -7.27 5.39
N ILE A 73 -8.32 -7.86 6.55
CA ILE A 73 -7.41 -7.93 7.70
C ILE A 73 -6.16 -8.74 7.33
N VAL A 74 -6.32 -9.89 6.69
CA VAL A 74 -5.19 -10.74 6.26
C VAL A 74 -4.29 -9.99 5.28
N VAL A 75 -4.87 -9.31 4.30
CA VAL A 75 -4.13 -8.50 3.33
C VAL A 75 -3.40 -7.35 4.01
N PHE A 76 -4.02 -6.70 4.98
CA PHE A 76 -3.41 -5.61 5.74
C PHE A 76 -2.27 -6.08 6.64
N LEU A 77 -2.41 -7.24 7.29
CA LEU A 77 -1.31 -7.85 8.04
C LEU A 77 -0.15 -8.26 7.13
N GLY A 78 -0.46 -8.83 5.96
CA GLY A 78 0.54 -9.13 4.94
C GLY A 78 1.25 -7.87 4.43
N PHE A 79 0.51 -6.78 4.21
CA PHE A 79 1.08 -5.48 3.85
C PHE A 79 2.10 -5.00 4.88
N ILE A 80 1.72 -4.95 6.15
CA ILE A 80 2.61 -4.52 7.24
C ILE A 80 3.83 -5.43 7.33
N TYR A 81 3.63 -6.74 7.21
CA TYR A 81 4.71 -7.70 7.27
C TYR A 81 5.73 -7.48 6.15
N VAL A 82 5.28 -7.41 4.89
CA VAL A 82 6.16 -7.20 3.74
C VAL A 82 6.84 -5.83 3.82
N TRP A 83 6.13 -4.79 4.26
CA TRP A 83 6.71 -3.47 4.43
C TRP A 83 7.78 -3.45 5.53
N ALA A 84 7.53 -4.08 6.68
CA ALA A 84 8.50 -4.18 7.77
C ALA A 84 9.74 -4.99 7.36
N GLU A 85 9.56 -6.08 6.60
CA GLU A 85 10.68 -6.85 6.04
C GLU A 85 11.51 -6.04 5.07
N LEU A 86 10.90 -5.25 4.19
CA LEU A 86 11.62 -4.43 3.22
C LEU A 86 12.27 -3.19 3.83
N ALA A 87 11.64 -2.58 4.84
CA ALA A 87 12.11 -1.34 5.46
C ALA A 87 13.12 -1.59 6.59
N VAL A 88 12.96 -2.67 7.35
CA VAL A 88 13.77 -2.93 8.56
C VAL A 88 14.51 -4.26 8.46
N GLY A 89 14.10 -5.20 7.61
CA GLY A 89 14.76 -6.50 7.47
C GLY A 89 14.63 -7.38 8.71
N VAL A 90 13.47 -7.37 9.37
CA VAL A 90 13.28 -7.95 10.72
C VAL A 90 13.64 -9.44 10.81
N PHE A 91 13.30 -10.25 9.80
CA PHE A 91 13.46 -11.70 9.86
C PHE A 91 14.61 -12.23 9.01
N PHE A 92 14.75 -11.75 7.77
CA PHE A 92 15.75 -12.25 6.84
C PHE A 92 16.88 -11.26 6.54
N SER A 93 16.86 -10.06 7.14
CA SER A 93 17.83 -8.99 6.87
C SER A 93 17.89 -8.59 5.38
N PHE A 94 16.74 -8.65 4.67
CA PHE A 94 16.59 -8.12 3.31
C PHE A 94 16.55 -6.58 3.25
N GLY A 95 16.33 -5.92 4.39
CA GLY A 95 16.28 -4.47 4.48
C GLY A 95 17.64 -3.85 4.15
N SER A 96 17.62 -2.87 3.25
CA SER A 96 18.78 -2.05 2.85
C SER A 96 18.99 -0.87 3.77
#